data_AF-A0A973XFI1-F1
#
_entry.id   AF-A0A973XFI1-F1
#
_cell.length_a   1.000
_cell.length_b   1.000
_cell.length_c   1.000
_cell.angle_alpha   90.00
_cell.angle_beta   90.00
_cell.angle_gamma   90.00
#
_symmetry.space_group_name_H-M   'P 1'
#
loop_
_entity.id
_entity.type
_entity.pdbx_description
1 polymer ?
#
loop_
_entity_poly.entity_id
_entity_poly.type
_entity_poly.pdbx_seq_one_letter_code
_entity_poly.pdbx_strand_id
1 'polypeptide(L)'
;MRFMNLPDFPRKIEILDVDHLLRSRFDLGIVMWPEHAIPLLGYMCHPNDLEPRDDLYGTLWEWSEDSGARRPTIPLKLGRIQHEWLRVADVFDRYRILLDGQHQERRGGPSIGKAITLVEAKARSRGTVAATLWKLWAKYKDVAHLVTAATMITVEVRHRFPETSFGQLGLDLTRIGPFEISLLLPDLVLAAGMTFERLGLSLASETREEPALDPETLWRIRPDMNVVPVSLPVWELGRQDLAVLNDRRAGNRGSAQRKTTPVSG
;
A
#
# COMPACT_ATOMS: atom_id res chain seq x y z
N MET A 1 -19.29 7.28 1.88
CA MET A 1 -18.25 7.29 0.82
C MET A 1 -17.39 8.55 0.91
N ARG A 2 -16.06 8.43 0.97
CA ARG A 2 -15.11 9.57 1.05
C ARG A 2 -14.26 9.66 -0.22
N PHE A 3 -14.00 10.86 -0.72
CA PHE A 3 -13.08 11.11 -1.83
C PHE A 3 -11.93 12.00 -1.37
N MET A 4 -10.73 11.73 -1.85
CA MET A 4 -9.61 12.64 -1.64
C MET A 4 -9.85 13.94 -2.41
N ASN A 5 -9.58 15.08 -1.78
CA ASN A 5 -9.64 16.39 -2.40
C ASN A 5 -8.33 16.67 -3.17
N LEU A 6 -8.16 15.97 -4.29
CA LEU A 6 -7.05 16.16 -5.22
C LEU A 6 -7.56 16.90 -6.47
N PRO A 7 -6.81 17.87 -7.02
CA PRO A 7 -7.15 18.49 -8.28
C PRO A 7 -7.06 17.47 -9.43
N ASP A 8 -7.65 17.82 -10.56
CA ASP A 8 -7.50 17.04 -11.79
C ASP A 8 -6.15 17.33 -12.44
N PHE A 9 -5.52 16.30 -13.02
CA PHE A 9 -4.35 16.51 -13.86
C PHE A 9 -4.76 17.34 -15.09
N PRO A 10 -3.89 18.28 -15.54
CA PRO A 10 -4.21 19.16 -16.68
C PRO A 10 -4.36 18.40 -18.01
N ARG A 11 -3.90 17.15 -18.05
CA ARG A 11 -4.06 16.23 -19.18
C ARG A 11 -4.31 14.83 -18.65
N LYS A 12 -4.93 13.98 -19.48
CA LYS A 12 -5.03 12.55 -19.22
C LYS A 12 -3.64 11.94 -19.07
N ILE A 13 -3.39 11.28 -17.94
CA ILE A 13 -2.17 10.56 -17.64
C ILE A 13 -2.37 9.09 -17.97
N GLU A 14 -1.62 8.62 -18.96
CA GLU A 14 -1.57 7.22 -19.36
C GLU A 14 -0.11 6.78 -19.37
N ILE A 15 0.22 5.81 -18.52
CA ILE A 15 1.60 5.36 -18.29
C ILE A 15 1.86 4.16 -19.20
N LEU A 16 2.39 4.45 -20.40
CA LEU A 16 2.67 3.44 -21.42
C LEU A 16 4.02 2.74 -21.21
N ASP A 17 5.00 3.47 -20.67
CA ASP A 17 6.35 2.98 -20.39
C ASP A 17 6.77 3.40 -18.98
N VAL A 18 6.69 2.44 -18.05
CA VAL A 18 7.06 2.64 -16.65
C VAL A 18 8.56 2.89 -16.53
N ASP A 19 9.41 2.25 -17.33
CA ASP A 19 10.87 2.41 -17.22
C ASP A 19 11.29 3.82 -17.63
N HIS A 20 10.77 4.31 -18.75
CA HIS A 20 11.02 5.66 -19.20
C HIS A 20 10.52 6.70 -18.18
N LEU A 21 9.31 6.49 -17.63
CA LEU A 21 8.77 7.35 -16.58
C LEU A 21 9.70 7.39 -15.36
N LEU A 22 10.10 6.24 -14.82
CA LEU A 22 10.94 6.18 -13.63
C LEU A 22 12.28 6.89 -13.84
N ARG A 23 12.97 6.62 -14.96
CA ARG A 23 14.26 7.25 -15.29
C ARG A 23 14.14 8.76 -15.39
N SER A 24 13.20 9.24 -16.22
CA SER A 24 12.99 10.68 -16.43
C SER A 24 12.67 11.43 -15.14
N ARG A 25 11.88 10.81 -14.25
CA ARG A 25 11.46 11.41 -12.98
C ARG A 25 12.60 11.44 -11.96
N PHE A 26 13.34 10.35 -11.82
CA PHE A 26 14.48 10.29 -10.90
C PHE A 26 15.67 11.14 -11.37
N ASP A 27 15.86 11.30 -12.69
CA ASP A 27 16.87 12.21 -13.23
C ASP A 27 16.60 13.67 -12.84
N LEU A 28 15.32 14.07 -12.81
CA LEU A 28 14.92 15.39 -12.35
C LEU A 28 15.06 15.54 -10.83
N GLY A 29 14.62 14.53 -10.06
CA GLY A 29 14.75 14.54 -8.60
C GLY A 29 13.95 15.63 -7.87
N ILE A 30 12.98 16.25 -8.55
CA ILE A 30 12.10 17.30 -8.01
C ILE A 30 10.73 16.72 -7.62
N VAL A 31 10.03 17.38 -6.70
CA VAL A 31 8.64 17.04 -6.39
C VAL A 31 7.80 17.26 -7.65
N MET A 32 7.15 16.20 -8.11
CA MET A 32 6.29 16.27 -9.28
C MET A 32 4.87 16.57 -8.85
N TRP A 33 4.18 17.46 -9.57
CA TRP A 33 2.78 17.79 -9.30
C TRP A 33 2.52 18.07 -7.80
N PRO A 34 3.15 19.10 -7.19
CA PRO A 34 3.04 19.35 -5.75
C PRO A 34 1.59 19.40 -5.24
N GLU A 35 0.67 19.95 -6.04
CA GLU A 35 -0.77 20.04 -5.78
C GLU A 35 -1.46 18.67 -5.68
N HIS A 36 -0.83 17.61 -6.17
CA HIS A 36 -1.29 16.23 -6.07
C HIS A 36 -0.49 15.47 -5.01
N ALA A 37 0.84 15.54 -5.09
CA ALA A 37 1.76 14.79 -4.22
C ALA A 37 1.58 15.11 -2.74
N ILE A 38 1.47 16.40 -2.41
CA ILE A 38 1.41 16.86 -1.01
C ILE A 38 0.07 16.48 -0.37
N PRO A 39 -1.10 16.78 -0.98
CA PRO A 39 -2.37 16.29 -0.51
C PRO A 39 -2.43 14.75 -0.37
N LEU A 40 -1.94 14.02 -1.38
CA LEU A 40 -1.88 12.56 -1.36
C LEU A 40 -1.13 12.04 -0.14
N LEU A 41 0.03 12.63 0.17
CA LEU A 41 0.84 12.26 1.34
C LEU A 41 0.14 12.55 2.66
N GLY A 42 -0.58 13.66 2.79
CA GLY A 42 -1.35 13.92 4.00
C GLY A 42 -2.42 12.87 4.24
N TYR A 43 -3.19 12.49 3.20
CA TYR A 43 -4.15 11.39 3.32
C TYR A 43 -3.46 10.08 3.73
N MET A 44 -2.31 9.73 3.13
CA MET A 44 -1.59 8.50 3.45
C MET A 44 -1.02 8.49 4.89
N CYS A 45 -0.50 9.62 5.36
CA CYS A 45 0.13 9.74 6.68
C CYS A 45 -0.91 9.81 7.81
N HIS A 46 -1.98 10.57 7.57
CA HIS A 46 -3.00 10.93 8.56
C HIS A 46 -4.40 10.73 7.98
N PRO A 47 -4.80 9.49 7.63
CA PRO A 47 -6.07 9.25 6.92
C PRO A 47 -7.29 9.70 7.72
N ASN A 48 -7.24 9.59 9.05
CA ASN A 48 -8.40 9.85 9.91
C ASN A 48 -8.23 11.05 10.85
N ASP A 49 -7.09 11.75 10.80
CA ASP A 49 -6.82 12.94 11.59
C ASP A 49 -6.66 14.15 10.66
N LEU A 50 -7.41 15.24 10.89
CA LEU A 50 -7.37 16.44 10.05
C LEU A 50 -6.23 17.38 10.45
N GLU A 51 -6.12 17.72 11.73
CA GLU A 51 -5.10 18.66 12.24
C GLU A 51 -3.66 18.20 11.90
N PRO A 52 -3.23 16.95 12.19
CA PRO A 52 -1.90 16.49 11.77
C PRO A 52 -1.68 16.45 10.26
N ARG A 53 -2.76 16.36 9.47
CA ARG A 53 -2.70 16.37 8.01
C ARG A 53 -2.44 17.77 7.48
N ASP A 54 -3.14 18.76 8.02
CA ASP A 54 -2.97 20.16 7.66
C ASP A 54 -1.58 20.68 8.07
N ASP A 55 -1.09 20.29 9.26
CA ASP A 55 0.28 20.56 9.70
C ASP A 55 1.33 19.98 8.74
N LEU A 56 1.12 18.74 8.29
CA LEU A 56 1.99 18.09 7.33
C LEU A 56 1.94 18.80 5.96
N TYR A 57 0.77 19.26 5.52
CA TYR A 57 0.64 20.02 4.28
C TYR A 57 1.48 21.30 4.29
N GLY A 58 1.39 22.11 5.34
CA GLY A 58 2.21 23.32 5.48
C GLY A 58 3.70 23.01 5.37
N THR A 59 4.15 21.98 6.11
CA THR A 59 5.55 21.54 6.11
C THR A 59 6.02 21.10 4.71
N LEU A 60 5.22 20.30 4.00
CA LEU A 60 5.61 19.78 2.68
C LEU A 60 5.53 20.84 1.57
N TRP A 61 4.68 21.84 1.72
CA TRP A 61 4.57 22.93 0.75
C TRP A 61 5.80 23.83 0.77
N GLU A 62 6.26 24.20 1.97
CA GLU A 62 7.53 24.92 2.16
C GLU A 62 8.71 24.19 1.49
N TRP A 63 8.72 22.86 1.55
CA TRP A 63 9.76 22.05 0.90
C TRP A 63 9.74 22.09 -0.62
N SER A 64 8.54 22.19 -1.20
CA SER A 64 8.40 22.28 -2.65
C SER A 64 8.98 23.61 -3.16
N GLU A 65 8.79 24.69 -2.42
CA GLU A 65 9.27 26.03 -2.76
C GLU A 65 10.80 26.17 -2.59
N ASP A 66 11.40 25.49 -1.61
CA ASP A 66 12.85 25.54 -1.29
C ASP A 66 13.73 24.54 -2.09
N SER A 67 13.15 23.80 -3.03
CA SER A 67 13.76 22.65 -3.72
C SER A 67 15.00 22.95 -4.59
N GLY A 68 15.47 24.21 -4.64
CA GLY A 68 16.67 24.64 -5.35
C GLY A 68 18.02 24.43 -4.63
N ALA A 69 18.07 24.17 -3.32
CA ALA A 69 19.36 24.20 -2.60
C ALA A 69 19.65 23.04 -1.62
N ARG A 70 18.65 22.39 -1.01
CA ARG A 70 18.87 21.25 -0.09
C ARG A 70 17.68 20.31 -0.10
N ARG A 71 17.94 18.99 -0.02
CA ARG A 71 16.88 18.04 0.34
C ARG A 71 16.37 18.38 1.74
N PRO A 72 15.05 18.54 1.92
CA PRO A 72 14.49 18.78 3.23
C PRO A 72 14.79 17.61 4.18
N THR A 73 15.00 17.92 5.46
CA THR A 73 15.14 16.89 6.49
C THR A 73 13.79 16.23 6.72
N ILE A 74 13.67 14.95 6.36
CA ILE A 74 12.50 14.11 6.62
C ILE A 74 12.15 14.16 8.13
N PRO A 75 10.95 14.62 8.55
CA PRO A 75 10.55 14.62 9.94
C PRO A 75 10.72 13.22 10.52
N LEU A 76 11.31 13.14 11.71
CA LEU A 76 11.59 11.86 12.38
C LEU A 76 10.34 10.96 12.49
N LYS A 77 9.15 11.56 12.59
CA LYS A 77 7.86 10.85 12.61
C LYS A 77 7.56 10.11 11.30
N LEU A 78 8.03 10.59 10.15
CA LEU A 78 7.81 9.94 8.86
C LEU A 78 8.53 8.60 8.76
N GLY A 79 9.73 8.45 9.34
CA GLY A 79 10.42 7.16 9.35
C GLY A 79 9.58 6.05 10.00
N ARG A 80 8.87 6.39 11.09
CA ARG A 80 7.92 5.49 11.74
C ARG A 80 6.69 5.23 10.86
N ILE A 81 6.09 6.26 10.28
CA ILE A 81 4.92 6.13 9.41
C ILE A 81 5.24 5.22 8.21
N GLN A 82 6.39 5.42 7.55
CA GLN A 82 6.84 4.58 6.46
C GLN A 82 7.05 3.12 6.89
N HIS A 83 7.59 2.88 8.09
CA HIS A 83 7.68 1.52 8.61
C HIS A 83 6.30 0.88 8.81
N GLU A 84 5.33 1.63 9.35
CA GLU A 84 3.95 1.18 9.51
C GLU A 84 3.30 0.89 8.15
N TRP A 85 3.55 1.75 7.15
CA TRP A 85 3.10 1.58 5.77
C TRP A 85 3.60 0.29 5.13
N LEU A 86 4.88 -0.05 5.28
CA LEU A 86 5.43 -1.31 4.77
C LEU A 86 4.66 -2.52 5.30
N ARG A 87 4.23 -2.51 6.57
CA ARG A 87 3.44 -3.61 7.16
C ARG A 87 2.03 -3.69 6.59
N VAL A 88 1.40 -2.55 6.33
CA VAL A 88 0.07 -2.49 5.74
C VAL A 88 0.12 -2.97 4.28
N ALA A 89 1.16 -2.54 3.54
CA ALA A 89 1.43 -2.99 2.19
C ALA A 89 1.68 -4.51 2.12
N ASP A 90 2.50 -5.05 3.03
CA ASP A 90 2.70 -6.51 3.15
C ASP A 90 1.36 -7.25 3.32
N VAL A 91 0.45 -6.73 4.15
CA VAL A 91 -0.87 -7.34 4.37
C VAL A 91 -1.73 -7.26 3.12
N PHE A 92 -1.82 -6.09 2.48
CA PHE A 92 -2.72 -5.92 1.34
C PHE A 92 -2.22 -6.63 0.07
N ASP A 93 -0.90 -6.63 -0.18
CA ASP A 93 -0.31 -7.39 -1.28
C ASP A 93 -0.51 -8.90 -1.07
N ARG A 94 -0.36 -9.42 0.16
CA ARG A 94 -0.68 -10.83 0.44
C ARG A 94 -2.16 -11.15 0.23
N TYR A 95 -3.05 -10.20 0.52
CA TYR A 95 -4.47 -10.35 0.20
C TYR A 95 -4.72 -10.44 -1.31
N ARG A 96 -4.07 -9.57 -2.11
CA ARG A 96 -4.09 -9.66 -3.58
C ARG A 96 -3.60 -11.01 -4.08
N ILE A 97 -2.44 -11.49 -3.61
CA ILE A 97 -1.91 -12.78 -4.05
C ILE A 97 -2.87 -13.94 -3.69
N LEU A 98 -3.59 -13.83 -2.56
CA LEU A 98 -4.61 -14.80 -2.18
C LEU A 98 -5.85 -14.77 -3.10
N LEU A 99 -6.21 -13.60 -3.65
CA LEU A 99 -7.27 -13.48 -4.66
C LEU A 99 -6.85 -14.16 -5.96
N ASP A 100 -5.65 -13.85 -6.45
CA ASP A 100 -5.15 -14.36 -7.73
C ASP A 100 -4.93 -15.88 -7.70
N GLY A 101 -4.59 -16.44 -6.54
CA GLY A 101 -4.10 -17.80 -6.42
C GLY A 101 -5.11 -18.92 -6.70
N GLN A 102 -6.42 -18.66 -6.84
CA GLN A 102 -7.57 -19.61 -7.07
C GLN A 102 -7.72 -20.81 -6.11
N HIS A 103 -6.65 -21.32 -5.50
CA HIS A 103 -6.60 -22.46 -4.57
C HIS A 103 -7.36 -22.22 -3.25
N GLN A 104 -7.87 -20.99 -3.02
CA GLN A 104 -8.67 -20.62 -1.85
C GLN A 104 -10.19 -20.68 -2.08
N GLU A 105 -10.67 -20.80 -3.31
CA GLU A 105 -12.12 -20.79 -3.61
C GLU A 105 -12.86 -21.90 -2.84
N ARG A 106 -12.27 -23.10 -2.77
CA ARG A 106 -12.81 -24.24 -1.99
C ARG A 106 -12.52 -24.16 -0.48
N ARG A 107 -11.91 -23.08 0.01
CA ARG A 107 -11.33 -22.96 1.36
C ARG A 107 -11.73 -21.67 2.08
N GLY A 108 -12.91 -21.14 1.78
CA GLY A 108 -13.49 -19.94 2.44
C GLY A 108 -12.90 -18.62 1.96
N GLY A 109 -12.30 -18.60 0.75
CA GLY A 109 -11.89 -17.38 0.06
C GLY A 109 -10.70 -16.63 0.68
N PRO A 110 -10.16 -15.62 -0.01
CA PRO A 110 -9.12 -14.76 0.53
C PRO A 110 -9.69 -13.83 1.61
N SER A 111 -8.86 -13.50 2.61
CA SER A 111 -9.23 -12.53 3.63
C SER A 111 -8.04 -11.79 4.22
N ILE A 112 -8.27 -10.58 4.72
CA ILE A 112 -7.26 -9.81 5.46
C ILE A 112 -6.71 -10.61 6.64
N GLY A 113 -7.58 -11.36 7.33
CA GLY A 113 -7.13 -12.25 8.40
C GLY A 113 -6.14 -13.31 7.90
N LYS A 114 -6.36 -13.93 6.73
CA LYS A 114 -5.41 -14.90 6.11
C LYS A 114 -4.10 -14.21 5.71
N ALA A 115 -4.20 -13.03 5.11
CA ALA A 115 -3.05 -12.23 4.75
C ALA A 115 -2.20 -11.87 5.98
N ILE A 116 -2.80 -11.41 7.08
CA ILE A 116 -2.10 -11.13 8.34
C ILE A 116 -1.38 -12.37 8.89
N THR A 117 -1.99 -13.57 8.82
CA THR A 117 -1.29 -14.79 9.24
C THR A 117 -0.06 -15.10 8.37
N LEU A 118 -0.17 -14.90 7.05
CA LEU A 118 0.98 -15.08 6.15
C LEU A 118 2.11 -14.10 6.47
N VAL A 119 1.76 -12.83 6.67
CA VAL A 119 2.74 -11.78 7.03
C VAL A 119 3.37 -12.09 8.39
N GLU A 120 2.57 -12.44 9.39
CA GLU A 120 3.07 -12.80 10.72
C GLU A 120 4.04 -13.99 10.64
N ALA A 121 3.68 -15.07 9.94
CA ALA A 121 4.53 -16.25 9.83
C ALA A 121 5.91 -15.93 9.24
N LYS A 122 5.98 -15.02 8.25
CA LYS A 122 7.24 -14.52 7.68
C LYS A 122 7.95 -13.53 8.60
N ALA A 123 7.22 -12.75 9.38
CA ALA A 123 7.76 -11.70 10.23
C ALA A 123 8.11 -12.15 11.66
N ARG A 124 7.82 -13.41 12.05
CA ARG A 124 8.18 -13.98 13.37
C ARG A 124 9.68 -13.88 13.68
N SER A 125 10.54 -13.87 12.67
CA SER A 125 11.99 -13.62 12.84
C SER A 125 12.35 -12.17 13.18
N ARG A 126 11.39 -11.23 13.09
CA ARG A 126 11.55 -9.77 13.24
C ARG A 126 10.63 -9.17 14.31
N GLY A 127 10.02 -9.98 15.18
CA GLY A 127 9.22 -9.52 16.33
C GLY A 127 7.86 -8.88 16.00
N THR A 128 7.38 -8.96 14.76
CA THR A 128 6.05 -8.44 14.40
C THR A 128 4.99 -9.52 14.61
N VAL A 129 4.02 -9.25 15.50
CA VAL A 129 2.94 -10.18 15.86
C VAL A 129 1.59 -9.76 15.25
N ALA A 130 0.65 -10.70 15.13
CA ALA A 130 -0.67 -10.45 14.55
C ALA A 130 -1.42 -9.25 15.19
N ALA A 131 -1.33 -9.07 16.50
CA ALA A 131 -1.99 -7.95 17.19
C ALA A 131 -1.50 -6.59 16.69
N THR A 132 -0.19 -6.46 16.45
CA THR A 132 0.41 -5.24 15.86
C THR A 132 -0.09 -5.03 14.44
N LEU A 133 -0.11 -6.09 13.61
CA LEU A 133 -0.60 -6.01 12.24
C LEU A 133 -2.07 -5.58 12.17
N TRP A 134 -2.92 -6.11 13.04
CA TRP A 134 -4.33 -5.68 13.13
C TRP A 134 -4.47 -4.21 13.52
N LYS A 135 -3.66 -3.74 14.49
CA LYS A 135 -3.65 -2.32 14.88
C LYS A 135 -3.25 -1.43 13.72
N LEU A 136 -2.19 -1.79 12.98
CA LEU A 136 -1.73 -1.03 11.82
C LEU A 136 -2.73 -1.07 10.67
N TRP A 137 -3.32 -2.24 10.40
CA TRP A 137 -4.39 -2.37 9.42
C TRP A 137 -5.58 -1.48 9.78
N ALA A 138 -6.07 -1.51 11.01
CA ALA A 138 -7.18 -0.65 11.44
C ALA A 138 -6.86 0.84 11.27
N LYS A 139 -5.61 1.24 11.51
CA LYS A 139 -5.17 2.63 11.36
C LYS A 139 -5.13 3.10 9.89
N TYR A 140 -4.69 2.24 8.97
CA TYR A 140 -4.41 2.63 7.57
C TYR A 140 -5.29 1.94 6.51
N LYS A 141 -6.29 1.11 6.89
CA LYS A 141 -7.16 0.40 5.92
C LYS A 141 -7.81 1.35 4.92
N ASP A 142 -8.15 2.57 5.34
CA ASP A 142 -8.82 3.57 4.53
C ASP A 142 -7.91 4.20 3.44
N VAL A 143 -6.61 3.90 3.46
CA VAL A 143 -5.62 4.32 2.46
C VAL A 143 -4.69 3.18 2.04
N ALA A 144 -5.05 1.93 2.37
CA ALA A 144 -4.18 0.77 2.15
C ALA A 144 -3.81 0.59 0.67
N HIS A 145 -4.72 0.92 -0.25
CA HIS A 145 -4.47 0.88 -1.69
C HIS A 145 -3.34 1.82 -2.14
N LEU A 146 -3.27 3.04 -1.61
CA LEU A 146 -2.23 4.03 -1.92
C LEU A 146 -0.89 3.65 -1.29
N VAL A 147 -0.93 3.26 -0.01
CA VAL A 147 0.26 2.82 0.74
C VAL A 147 0.91 1.60 0.08
N THR A 148 0.07 0.67 -0.37
CA THR A 148 0.54 -0.53 -1.10
C THR A 148 1.08 -0.15 -2.46
N ALA A 149 0.42 0.73 -3.21
CA ALA A 149 0.91 1.23 -4.49
C ALA A 149 2.31 1.84 -4.36
N ALA A 150 2.49 2.83 -3.46
CA ALA A 150 3.77 3.48 -3.25
C ALA A 150 4.86 2.48 -2.83
N THR A 151 4.55 1.56 -1.93
CA THR A 151 5.49 0.52 -1.48
C THR A 151 5.89 -0.44 -2.59
N MET A 152 4.94 -0.88 -3.40
CA MET A 152 5.20 -1.78 -4.54
C MET A 152 6.07 -1.09 -5.59
N ILE A 153 5.80 0.17 -5.88
CA ILE A 153 6.65 0.97 -6.78
C ILE A 153 8.06 1.12 -6.18
N THR A 154 8.21 1.37 -4.87
CA THR A 154 9.53 1.39 -4.20
C THR A 154 10.29 0.08 -4.43
N VAL A 155 9.63 -1.07 -4.25
CA VAL A 155 10.24 -2.39 -4.44
C VAL A 155 10.65 -2.58 -5.90
N GLU A 156 9.78 -2.23 -6.84
CA GLU A 156 10.04 -2.36 -8.27
C GLU A 156 11.22 -1.51 -8.72
N VAL A 157 11.29 -0.26 -8.26
CA VAL A 157 12.40 0.67 -8.54
C VAL A 157 13.72 0.10 -8.06
N ARG A 158 13.77 -0.42 -6.82
CA ARG A 158 14.97 -1.04 -6.26
C ARG A 158 15.38 -2.31 -7.00
N HIS A 159 14.40 -3.07 -7.49
CA HIS A 159 14.66 -4.28 -8.27
C HIS A 159 15.25 -3.95 -9.65
N ARG A 160 14.69 -2.95 -10.34
CA ARG A 160 15.14 -2.55 -11.69
C ARG A 160 16.45 -1.78 -11.69
N PHE A 161 16.74 -1.04 -10.62
CA PHE A 161 17.89 -0.13 -10.54
C PHE A 161 18.71 -0.35 -9.26
N PRO A 162 19.28 -1.55 -9.03
CA PRO A 162 19.90 -1.90 -7.75
C PRO A 162 21.16 -1.09 -7.41
N GLU A 163 21.86 -0.53 -8.41
CA GLU A 163 23.16 0.13 -8.25
C GLU A 163 23.24 1.48 -8.98
N THR A 164 22.11 2.07 -9.34
CA THR A 164 22.07 3.32 -10.11
C THR A 164 21.76 4.50 -9.20
N SER A 165 22.67 5.48 -9.16
CA SER A 165 22.35 6.83 -8.70
C SER A 165 21.73 7.63 -9.84
N PHE A 166 20.65 8.36 -9.57
CA PHE A 166 19.95 9.17 -10.57
C PHE A 166 20.09 10.67 -10.27
N GLY A 167 20.11 11.46 -11.34
CA GLY A 167 20.13 12.91 -11.31
C GLY A 167 21.43 13.55 -10.79
N GLN A 168 21.53 14.88 -10.98
CA GLN A 168 22.70 15.66 -10.54
C GLN A 168 22.89 15.68 -9.02
N LEU A 169 21.81 15.42 -8.27
CA LEU A 169 21.78 15.40 -6.81
C LEU A 169 22.12 14.02 -6.21
N GLY A 170 22.44 13.01 -7.02
CA GLY A 170 22.85 11.69 -6.56
C GLY A 170 21.78 10.98 -5.73
N LEU A 171 20.58 10.82 -6.29
CA LEU A 171 19.50 10.11 -5.60
C LEU A 171 19.84 8.63 -5.43
N ASP A 172 20.11 8.25 -4.18
CA ASP A 172 20.37 6.87 -3.75
C ASP A 172 19.05 6.09 -3.69
N LEU A 173 18.76 5.32 -4.73
CA LEU A 173 17.56 4.48 -4.83
C LEU A 173 17.51 3.36 -3.79
N THR A 174 18.64 2.97 -3.19
CA THR A 174 18.61 1.98 -2.11
C THR A 174 17.90 2.55 -0.87
N ARG A 175 17.92 3.88 -0.71
CA ARG A 175 17.30 4.61 0.40
C ARG A 175 15.91 5.18 0.07
N ILE A 176 15.47 5.15 -1.19
CA ILE A 176 14.15 5.67 -1.54
C ILE A 176 13.06 4.87 -0.84
N GLY A 177 12.16 5.55 -0.15
CA GLY A 177 11.02 4.96 0.55
C GLY A 177 9.70 5.24 -0.18
N PRO A 178 8.59 4.69 0.31
CA PRO A 178 7.28 4.97 -0.26
C PRO A 178 6.91 6.46 -0.17
N PHE A 179 7.41 7.19 0.83
CA PHE A 179 7.18 8.63 0.95
C PHE A 179 7.78 9.39 -0.23
N GLU A 180 9.06 9.15 -0.55
CA GLU A 180 9.73 9.78 -1.68
C GLU A 180 9.10 9.36 -3.01
N ILE A 181 8.67 8.10 -3.14
CA ILE A 181 7.92 7.65 -4.32
C ILE A 181 6.63 8.46 -4.49
N SER A 182 5.86 8.70 -3.44
CA SER A 182 4.65 9.54 -3.53
C SER A 182 4.94 11.00 -3.87
N LEU A 183 6.11 11.54 -3.50
CA LEU A 183 6.53 12.88 -3.91
C LEU A 183 6.97 12.97 -5.37
N LEU A 184 7.75 11.99 -5.83
CA LEU A 184 8.39 12.01 -7.14
C LEU A 184 7.50 11.45 -8.25
N LEU A 185 6.56 10.57 -7.90
CA LEU A 185 5.74 9.79 -8.82
C LEU A 185 4.26 9.73 -8.37
N PRO A 186 3.62 10.85 -7.98
CA PRO A 186 2.24 10.82 -7.49
C PRO A 186 1.25 10.30 -8.55
N ASP A 187 1.53 10.56 -9.83
CA ASP A 187 0.76 10.05 -10.96
C ASP A 187 0.80 8.52 -11.04
N LEU A 188 1.97 7.91 -10.92
CA LEU A 188 2.12 6.45 -10.91
C LEU A 188 1.52 5.83 -9.62
N VAL A 189 1.67 6.48 -8.47
CA VAL A 189 1.05 6.03 -7.21
C VAL A 189 -0.47 6.04 -7.32
N LEU A 190 -1.06 7.09 -7.88
CA LEU A 190 -2.50 7.18 -8.11
C LEU A 190 -2.96 6.12 -9.11
N ALA A 191 -2.26 5.95 -10.23
CA ALA A 191 -2.59 4.95 -11.24
C ALA A 191 -2.57 3.52 -10.68
N ALA A 192 -1.53 3.15 -9.93
CA ALA A 192 -1.45 1.84 -9.28
C ALA A 192 -2.47 1.73 -8.13
N GLY A 193 -2.66 2.82 -7.38
CA GLY A 193 -3.65 2.95 -6.31
C GLY A 193 -5.07 2.68 -6.79
N MET A 194 -5.45 3.15 -7.99
CA MET A 194 -6.77 2.86 -8.58
C MET A 194 -6.96 1.37 -8.85
N THR A 195 -5.91 0.65 -9.29
CA THR A 195 -5.97 -0.80 -9.48
C THR A 195 -6.15 -1.53 -8.15
N PHE A 196 -5.40 -1.12 -7.12
CA PHE A 196 -5.53 -1.64 -5.76
C PHE A 196 -6.88 -1.30 -5.11
N GLU A 197 -7.45 -0.11 -5.36
CA GLU A 197 -8.79 0.29 -4.90
C GLU A 197 -9.84 -0.65 -5.48
N ARG A 198 -9.84 -0.83 -6.81
CA ARG A 198 -10.78 -1.73 -7.49
C ARG A 198 -10.71 -3.15 -6.95
N LEU A 199 -9.49 -3.65 -6.74
CA LEU A 199 -9.26 -4.97 -6.16
C LEU A 199 -9.80 -5.07 -4.74
N GLY A 200 -9.52 -4.06 -3.89
CA GLY A 200 -9.96 -4.05 -2.50
C GLY A 200 -11.47 -3.94 -2.31
N LEU A 201 -12.14 -3.23 -3.23
CA LEU A 201 -13.60 -3.07 -3.27
C LEU A 201 -14.31 -4.25 -3.96
N SER A 202 -13.60 -5.08 -4.73
CA SER A 202 -14.20 -6.25 -5.35
C SER A 202 -14.59 -7.30 -4.30
N LEU A 203 -15.75 -7.92 -4.48
CA LEU A 203 -16.18 -9.05 -3.67
C LEU A 203 -15.39 -10.29 -4.10
N ALA A 204 -14.59 -10.81 -3.17
CA ALA A 204 -13.65 -11.88 -3.44
C ALA A 204 -14.27 -13.27 -3.66
N SER A 205 -15.50 -13.47 -3.21
CA SER A 205 -16.20 -14.76 -3.28
C SER A 205 -17.68 -14.60 -2.94
N GLU A 206 -18.54 -15.45 -3.50
CA GLU A 206 -19.97 -15.55 -3.15
C GLU A 206 -20.21 -15.76 -1.64
N THR A 207 -19.23 -16.32 -0.92
CA THR A 207 -19.34 -16.60 0.52
C THR A 207 -19.06 -15.42 1.44
N ARG A 208 -18.69 -14.25 0.90
CA ARG A 208 -18.30 -13.10 1.71
C ARG A 208 -19.16 -11.90 1.36
N GLU A 209 -19.81 -11.34 2.37
CA GLU A 209 -20.71 -10.20 2.22
C GLU A 209 -19.95 -8.86 2.16
N GLU A 210 -18.70 -8.82 2.64
CA GLU A 210 -17.93 -7.59 2.78
C GLU A 210 -16.63 -7.59 1.96
N PRO A 211 -16.34 -6.49 1.24
CA PRO A 211 -15.05 -6.27 0.57
C PRO A 211 -13.90 -6.13 1.57
N ALA A 212 -12.65 -6.20 1.09
CA ALA A 212 -11.48 -6.03 1.95
C ALA A 212 -11.28 -4.58 2.40
N LEU A 213 -11.67 -3.63 1.55
CA LEU A 213 -11.71 -2.21 1.85
C LEU A 213 -13.16 -1.78 2.04
N ASP A 214 -13.42 -1.09 3.14
CA ASP A 214 -14.75 -0.61 3.51
C ASP A 214 -15.15 0.56 2.59
N PRO A 215 -16.20 0.43 1.76
CA PRO A 215 -16.59 1.46 0.79
C PRO A 215 -17.02 2.78 1.45
N GLU A 216 -17.45 2.74 2.72
CA GLU A 216 -17.91 3.94 3.42
C GLU A 216 -16.76 4.75 3.99
N THR A 217 -15.72 4.07 4.50
CA THR A 217 -14.57 4.73 5.11
C THR A 217 -13.38 4.87 4.16
N LEU A 218 -13.29 4.13 3.06
CA LEU A 218 -12.17 4.27 2.12
C LEU A 218 -12.03 5.70 1.57
N TRP A 219 -10.81 6.26 1.57
CA TRP A 219 -10.48 7.48 0.83
C TRP A 219 -10.27 7.16 -0.64
N ARG A 220 -11.28 7.40 -1.46
CA ARG A 220 -11.27 6.97 -2.85
C ARG A 220 -10.59 7.98 -3.77
N ILE A 221 -9.94 7.44 -4.81
CA ILE A 221 -9.50 8.23 -5.95
C ILE A 221 -10.74 8.54 -6.79
N ARG A 222 -10.92 9.80 -7.16
CA ARG A 222 -12.01 10.23 -8.02
C ARG A 222 -11.99 9.44 -9.34
N PRO A 223 -13.10 8.79 -9.75
CA PRO A 223 -13.12 7.95 -10.96
C PRO A 223 -13.01 8.75 -12.25
N ASP A 224 -13.35 10.04 -12.20
CA ASP A 224 -13.25 11.03 -13.27
C ASP A 224 -11.89 11.76 -13.28
N MET A 225 -10.98 11.43 -12.35
CA MET A 225 -9.62 11.94 -12.37
C MET A 225 -8.93 11.52 -13.67
N ASN A 226 -8.17 12.44 -14.26
CA ASN A 226 -7.42 12.26 -15.50
C ASN A 226 -6.22 11.29 -15.37
N VAL A 227 -6.40 10.11 -14.77
CA VAL A 227 -5.37 9.07 -14.58
C VAL A 227 -5.91 7.71 -14.99
N VAL A 228 -5.16 6.99 -15.81
CA VAL A 228 -5.47 5.62 -16.21
C VAL A 228 -4.81 4.63 -15.25
N PRO A 229 -5.55 3.65 -14.71
CA PRO A 229 -4.96 2.63 -13.85
C PRO A 229 -3.91 1.79 -14.57
N VAL A 230 -2.84 1.43 -13.88
CA VAL A 230 -1.77 0.56 -14.40
C VAL A 230 -1.95 -0.89 -13.94
N SER A 231 -1.49 -1.82 -14.77
CA SER A 231 -1.45 -3.23 -14.39
C SER A 231 -0.39 -3.46 -13.30
N LEU A 232 -0.73 -4.28 -12.32
CA LEU A 232 0.18 -4.65 -11.24
C LEU A 232 1.00 -5.89 -11.65
N PRO A 233 2.25 -6.02 -11.17
CA PRO A 233 3.01 -7.25 -11.33
C PRO A 233 2.24 -8.45 -10.76
N VAL A 234 2.26 -9.58 -11.47
CA VAL A 234 1.64 -10.84 -11.02
C VAL A 234 2.61 -11.59 -10.11
N TRP A 235 2.15 -11.95 -8.91
CA TRP A 235 2.95 -12.65 -7.91
C TRP A 235 2.18 -13.89 -7.45
N GLU A 236 2.90 -14.99 -7.23
CA GLU A 236 2.31 -16.27 -6.79
C GLU A 236 2.67 -16.59 -5.34
N LEU A 237 1.83 -17.40 -4.68
CA LEU A 237 2.18 -17.94 -3.35
C LEU A 237 3.27 -18.99 -3.47
N GLY A 238 4.28 -18.89 -2.61
CA GLY A 238 5.29 -19.92 -2.47
C GLY A 238 4.79 -21.14 -1.70
N ARG A 239 5.53 -22.26 -1.78
CA ARG A 239 5.23 -23.50 -1.03
C ARG A 239 5.14 -23.26 0.49
N GLN A 240 5.96 -22.37 1.03
CA GLN A 240 5.94 -22.01 2.45
C GLN A 240 4.66 -21.29 2.85
N ASP A 241 4.13 -20.41 2.00
CA ASP A 241 2.87 -19.72 2.26
C ASP A 241 1.70 -20.72 2.29
N LEU A 242 1.70 -21.69 1.37
CA LEU A 242 0.71 -22.76 1.35
C LEU A 242 0.76 -23.63 2.61
N ALA A 243 1.96 -23.93 3.12
CA ALA A 243 2.13 -24.67 4.37
C ALA A 243 1.51 -23.92 5.56
N VAL A 244 1.81 -22.63 5.71
CA VAL A 244 1.24 -21.76 6.77
C VAL A 244 -0.29 -21.75 6.74
N LEU A 245 -0.89 -21.67 5.54
CA LEU A 245 -2.35 -21.69 5.38
C LEU A 245 -2.96 -23.04 5.74
N ASN A 246 -2.28 -24.15 5.42
CA ASN A 246 -2.71 -25.48 5.80
C ASN A 246 -2.66 -25.68 7.33
N ASP A 247 -1.59 -25.22 7.99
CA ASP A 247 -1.41 -25.33 9.44
C ASP A 247 -2.49 -24.54 10.18
N ARG A 248 -2.75 -23.30 9.75
CA ARG A 248 -3.84 -22.47 10.29
C ARG A 248 -5.19 -23.21 10.21
N ARG A 249 -5.47 -23.89 9.10
CA ARG A 249 -6.71 -24.65 8.93
C ARG A 249 -6.80 -25.83 9.89
N ALA A 250 -5.71 -26.58 10.06
CA ALA A 250 -5.66 -27.68 11.01
C ALA A 250 -5.93 -27.20 12.45
N GLY A 251 -5.30 -26.11 12.86
CA GLY A 251 -5.53 -25.49 14.18
C GLY A 251 -6.97 -25.01 14.39
N ASN A 252 -7.58 -24.42 13.37
CA ASN A 252 -9.00 -24.00 13.43
C ASN A 252 -9.96 -25.19 13.55
N ARG A 253 -9.68 -26.32 12.88
CA ARG A 253 -10.50 -27.54 12.98
C ARG A 253 -10.45 -28.16 14.39
N GLY A 254 -9.26 -28.25 14.98
CA GLY A 254 -9.12 -28.76 16.36
C GLY A 254 -9.82 -27.87 17.39
N SER A 255 -9.82 -26.56 17.16
CA SER A 255 -10.52 -25.60 18.04
C SER A 255 -12.04 -25.66 17.90
N ALA A 256 -12.55 -25.87 16.69
CA ALA A 256 -13.98 -26.07 16.43
C ALA A 256 -14.50 -27.40 17.02
N GLN A 257 -13.70 -28.47 16.95
CA GLN A 257 -14.03 -29.76 17.58
C GLN A 257 -14.09 -29.66 19.12
N ARG A 258 -13.18 -28.90 19.75
CA ARG A 258 -13.25 -28.68 21.22
C ARG A 258 -14.51 -27.93 21.66
N LYS A 259 -15.00 -26.99 20.85
CA LYS A 259 -16.23 -26.23 21.12
C LYS A 259 -17.53 -27.02 20.90
N THR A 260 -17.46 -28.16 20.20
CA THR A 260 -18.64 -28.99 19.88
C THR A 260 -18.73 -30.25 20.74
N THR A 261 -17.80 -30.45 21.68
CA THR A 261 -17.92 -31.51 22.70
C THR A 261 -19.06 -31.15 23.65
N PRO A 262 -20.16 -31.93 23.72
CA PRO A 262 -21.19 -31.72 24.72
C PRO A 262 -20.58 -32.02 26.08
N VAL A 263 -20.75 -31.11 27.04
CA VAL A 263 -20.56 -31.44 28.46
C VAL A 263 -21.68 -32.43 28.79
N SER A 264 -21.33 -33.71 28.83
CA SER A 264 -22.24 -34.75 29.32
C SER A 264 -22.42 -34.51 30.81
N GLY A 265 -23.65 -34.18 31.21
CA GLY A 265 -24.07 -34.12 32.61
C GLY A 265 -24.23 -35.50 33.23
#